data_AF-A0A3M1GN30-F1
#
_entry.id   AF-A0A3M1GN30-F1
#
_cell.length_a   1.000
_cell.length_b   1.000
_cell.length_c   1.000
_cell.angle_alpha   90.00
_cell.angle_beta   90.00
_cell.angle_gamma   90.00
#
_symmetry.space_group_name_H-M   'P 1'
#
loop_
_entity.id
_entity.type
_entity.pdbx_description
1 polymer ?
#
loop_
_entity_poly.entity_id
_entity_poly.type
_entity_poly.pdbx_seq_one_letter_code
_entity_poly.pdbx_strand_id
1 'polypeptide(L)'
;AVEGPLIVAGDFNTTEQAEPYRLISRSLHNAHWEAGWGFGFSFPSADRQFKDHTPIPSLVRIDHIFFNDRFYALRAGTLNRSGGSDHYPIVAELVPAGQP
;
A
#
# COMPACT_ATOMS: atom_id res chain seq x y z
N ALA A 1 -11.79 -2.58 20.58
CA ALA A 1 -11.64 -2.83 19.13
C ALA A 1 -12.49 -1.80 18.40
N VAL A 2 -12.11 -1.40 17.18
CA VAL A 2 -13.00 -0.54 16.37
C VAL A 2 -14.20 -1.38 15.94
N GLU A 3 -15.41 -0.93 16.25
CA GLU A 3 -16.66 -1.59 15.85
C GLU A 3 -17.12 -0.99 14.52
N GLY A 4 -17.15 -1.81 13.46
CA GLY A 4 -17.62 -1.40 12.13
C GLY A 4 -16.59 -1.57 11.00
N PRO A 5 -16.89 -1.09 9.78
CA PRO A 5 -15.95 -1.09 8.67
C PRO A 5 -14.70 -0.26 8.99
N LEU A 6 -13.51 -0.84 8.79
CA LEU A 6 -12.23 -0.21 9.10
C LEU A 6 -11.31 -0.26 7.89
N ILE A 7 -10.72 0.89 7.56
CA ILE A 7 -9.61 1.03 6.62
C ILE A 7 -8.47 1.76 7.37
N VAL A 8 -7.25 1.25 7.25
CA VAL A 8 -6.04 1.88 7.77
C VAL A 8 -5.06 2.04 6.62
N ALA A 9 -4.75 3.28 6.25
CA ALA A 9 -3.91 3.57 5.09
C ALA A 9 -2.89 4.67 5.38
N GLY A 10 -1.70 4.55 4.77
CA GLY A 10 -0.64 5.55 4.87
C GLY A 10 0.75 4.97 4.65
N ASP A 11 1.76 5.78 4.97
CA ASP A 11 3.16 5.37 5.07
C ASP A 11 3.42 4.75 6.45
N PHE A 12 3.76 3.45 6.47
CA PHE A 12 4.07 2.73 7.70
C PHE A 12 5.58 2.63 7.96
N ASN A 13 6.43 3.12 7.05
CA ASN A 13 7.88 2.95 7.06
C ASN A 13 8.32 1.50 7.30
N THR A 14 7.51 0.53 6.85
CA THR A 14 7.71 -0.89 7.13
C THR A 14 7.40 -1.73 5.90
N THR A 15 8.26 -2.71 5.62
CA THR A 15 8.02 -3.68 4.54
C THR A 15 7.25 -4.89 5.05
N GLU A 16 6.72 -5.68 4.12
CA GLU A 16 6.02 -6.94 4.42
C GLU A 16 6.84 -7.96 5.23
N GLN A 17 8.18 -7.88 5.19
CA GLN A 17 9.06 -8.77 5.96
C GLN A 17 9.26 -8.33 7.41
N ALA A 18 8.91 -7.10 7.76
CA ALA A 18 9.16 -6.54 9.08
C ALA A 18 8.11 -6.97 10.12
N GLU A 19 8.46 -6.87 11.40
CA GLU A 19 7.59 -7.27 12.51
C GLU A 19 6.34 -6.37 12.66
N PRO A 20 6.42 -5.02 12.51
CA PRO A 20 5.25 -4.16 12.57
C PRO A 20 4.17 -4.52 11.54
N TYR A 21 4.58 -4.81 10.30
CA TYR A 21 3.67 -5.30 9.27
C TYR A 21 2.96 -6.58 9.72
N ARG A 22 3.74 -7.56 10.21
CA ARG A 22 3.23 -8.86 10.64
C ARG A 22 2.27 -8.76 11.82
N LEU A 23 2.38 -7.75 12.67
CA LEU A 23 1.43 -7.50 13.75
C LEU A 23 0.08 -6.99 13.22
N ILE A 24 0.12 -6.04 12.27
CA ILE A 24 -1.09 -5.47 11.66
C ILE A 24 -1.82 -6.53 10.84
N SER A 25 -1.08 -7.30 10.03
CA SER A 25 -1.63 -8.31 9.12
C SER A 25 -2.21 -9.55 9.83
N ARG A 26 -2.13 -9.64 11.17
CA ARG A 26 -2.83 -10.68 11.95
C ARG A 26 -4.33 -10.43 12.03
N SER A 27 -4.75 -9.18 11.91
CA SER A 27 -6.15 -8.76 12.15
C SER A 27 -6.75 -8.00 10.97
N LEU A 28 -5.95 -7.59 9.99
CA LEU A 28 -6.39 -6.84 8.81
C LEU A 28 -5.80 -7.45 7.54
N HIS A 29 -6.59 -7.42 6.47
CA HIS A 29 -6.16 -7.74 5.11
C HIS A 29 -5.38 -6.58 4.51
N ASN A 30 -4.47 -6.86 3.58
CA ASN A 30 -3.71 -5.85 2.86
C ASN A 30 -4.14 -5.84 1.39
N ALA A 31 -4.55 -4.67 0.87
CA ALA A 31 -5.14 -4.56 -0.45
C ALA A 31 -4.21 -5.01 -1.58
N HIS A 32 -2.91 -4.74 -1.48
CA HIS A 32 -1.94 -5.16 -2.50
C HIS A 32 -1.84 -6.68 -2.56
N TRP A 33 -1.87 -7.36 -1.41
CA TRP A 33 -1.82 -8.82 -1.38
C TRP A 33 -3.12 -9.46 -1.84
N GLU A 34 -4.26 -8.83 -1.57
CA GLU A 34 -5.57 -9.38 -1.96
C GLU A 34 -5.88 -9.16 -3.44
N ALA A 35 -5.56 -7.98 -4.00
CA ALA A 35 -5.98 -7.59 -5.36
C ALA A 35 -4.93 -6.80 -6.16
N GLY A 36 -3.68 -6.80 -5.72
CA GLY A 36 -2.55 -6.16 -6.41
C GLY A 36 -1.74 -7.12 -7.28
N TRP A 37 -0.71 -6.60 -7.94
CA TRP A 37 0.19 -7.37 -8.78
C TRP A 37 1.66 -6.93 -8.63
N GLY A 38 2.57 -7.89 -8.71
CA GLY A 38 4.01 -7.65 -8.60
C GLY A 38 4.42 -7.13 -7.22
N PHE A 39 5.55 -6.42 -7.16
CA PHE A 39 6.10 -5.93 -5.88
C PHE A 39 5.38 -4.71 -5.30
N GLY A 40 4.63 -3.95 -6.11
CA GLY A 40 3.91 -2.76 -5.64
C GLY A 40 4.78 -1.69 -4.99
N PHE A 41 6.04 -1.53 -5.43
CA PHE A 41 6.95 -0.57 -4.81
C PHE A 41 6.35 0.84 -4.78
N SER A 42 6.41 1.47 -3.62
CA SER A 42 5.92 2.83 -3.38
C SER A 42 7.05 3.82 -3.15
N PHE A 43 8.26 3.34 -2.84
CA PHE A 43 9.39 4.18 -2.49
C PHE A 43 10.76 3.60 -2.93
N PRO A 44 11.74 4.45 -3.29
CA PRO A 44 11.56 5.87 -3.64
C PRO A 44 10.87 6.01 -5.00
N SER A 45 10.23 7.14 -5.24
CA SER A 45 9.74 7.52 -6.57
C SER A 45 10.90 7.99 -7.46
N ALA A 46 10.64 8.08 -8.77
CA ALA A 46 11.61 8.61 -9.74
C ALA A 46 11.89 10.12 -9.57
N ASP A 47 11.08 10.84 -8.79
CA ASP A 47 11.37 12.24 -8.43
C ASP A 47 12.58 12.33 -7.48
N ARG A 48 12.92 11.25 -6.77
CA ARG A 48 14.24 11.14 -6.14
C ARG A 48 15.29 10.79 -7.18
N GLN A 49 16.30 11.65 -7.27
CA GLN A 49 17.40 11.52 -8.21
C GLN A 49 18.73 11.53 -7.47
N PHE A 50 19.73 10.85 -8.05
CA PHE A 50 21.12 11.04 -7.68
C PHE A 50 21.60 12.44 -8.11
N LYS A 51 22.80 12.84 -7.67
CA LYS A 51 23.37 14.17 -7.98
C LYS A 51 23.58 14.42 -9.48
N ASP A 52 23.67 13.35 -10.27
CA ASP A 52 23.82 13.38 -11.72
C ASP A 52 22.47 13.41 -12.47
N HIS A 53 21.35 13.59 -11.76
CA HIS A 53 19.98 13.56 -12.27
C HIS A 53 19.48 12.18 -12.71
N THR A 54 20.21 11.10 -12.42
CA THR A 54 19.73 9.73 -12.66
C THR A 54 18.62 9.39 -11.66
N PRO A 55 17.42 8.94 -12.10
CA PRO A 55 16.35 8.54 -11.19
C PRO A 55 16.74 7.34 -10.32
N ILE A 56 16.40 7.39 -9.04
CA ILE A 56 16.58 6.25 -8.14
C ILE A 56 15.45 5.24 -8.41
N PRO A 57 15.76 3.96 -8.66
CA PRO A 57 14.72 2.96 -8.86
C PRO A 57 13.91 2.77 -7.57
N SER A 58 12.65 2.40 -7.70
CA SER A 58 11.84 2.00 -6.55
C SER A 58 12.29 0.65 -6.02
N LEU A 59 12.34 0.52 -4.70
CA LEU A 59 12.99 -0.60 -4.02
C LEU A 59 12.09 -1.30 -3.00
N VAL A 60 11.17 -0.54 -2.39
CA VAL A 60 10.39 -1.03 -1.25
C VAL A 60 8.94 -0.58 -1.33
N ARG A 61 8.07 -1.37 -0.71
CA ARG A 61 6.67 -1.04 -0.46
C ARG A 61 6.50 -0.77 1.03
N ILE A 62 6.38 0.50 1.37
CA ILE A 62 6.24 0.98 2.76
C ILE A 62 4.91 1.69 3.01
N ASP A 63 4.22 2.05 1.93
CA ASP A 63 2.85 2.52 1.96
C ASP A 63 1.91 1.32 1.84
N HIS A 64 0.89 1.26 2.70
CA HIS A 64 -0.05 0.15 2.74
C HIS A 64 -1.49 0.64 2.89
N ILE A 65 -2.44 -0.11 2.33
CA ILE A 65 -3.87 0.00 2.60
C ILE A 65 -4.31 -1.32 3.23
N PHE A 66 -4.65 -1.27 4.52
CA PHE A 66 -5.22 -2.38 5.26
C PHE A 66 -6.72 -2.19 5.48
N PHE A 67 -7.48 -3.29 5.58
CA PHE A 67 -8.90 -3.26 5.90
C PHE A 67 -9.33 -4.52 6.67
N ASN A 68 -10.46 -4.43 7.39
CA ASN A 68 -11.02 -5.58 8.10
C ASN A 68 -12.01 -6.40 7.23
N ASP A 69 -12.54 -7.49 7.78
CA ASP A 69 -13.47 -8.43 7.11
C ASP A 69 -14.79 -7.79 6.62
N ARG A 70 -14.98 -6.48 6.80
CA ARG A 70 -16.13 -5.74 6.27
C ARG A 70 -15.91 -5.27 4.83
N PHE A 71 -14.77 -5.59 4.21
CA PHE A 71 -14.47 -5.26 2.82
C PHE A 71 -13.84 -6.44 2.07
N TYR A 72 -13.93 -6.38 0.75
CA TYR A 72 -13.09 -7.11 -0.20
C TYR A 72 -12.37 -6.12 -1.12
N ALA A 73 -11.14 -6.41 -1.52
CA ALA A 73 -10.43 -5.66 -2.53
C ALA A 73 -10.73 -6.21 -3.94
N LEU A 74 -11.18 -5.35 -4.84
CA LEU A 74 -11.37 -5.69 -6.26
C LEU A 74 -10.12 -5.42 -7.09
N ARG A 75 -9.42 -4.33 -6.74
CA ARG A 75 -8.22 -3.87 -7.43
C ARG A 75 -7.32 -3.16 -6.43
N ALA A 76 -6.02 -3.35 -6.54
CA ALA A 76 -5.04 -2.52 -5.86
C ALA A 76 -3.82 -2.27 -6.75
N GLY A 77 -3.11 -1.18 -6.50
CA GLY A 77 -1.86 -0.93 -7.21
C GLY A 77 -1.19 0.37 -6.84
N THR A 78 0.02 0.53 -7.35
CA THR A 78 0.83 1.74 -7.22
C THR A 78 0.74 2.54 -8.52
N LEU A 79 0.43 3.83 -8.43
CA LEU A 79 0.39 4.73 -9.59
C LEU A 79 1.82 5.09 -10.03
N ASN A 80 2.02 5.25 -11.34
CA ASN A 80 3.33 5.53 -11.93
C ASN A 80 3.73 7.02 -11.95
N ARG A 81 2.88 7.90 -11.41
CA ARG A 81 3.14 9.34 -11.28
C ARG A 81 3.09 9.71 -9.81
N SER A 82 4.24 10.12 -9.27
CA SER A 82 4.40 10.58 -7.90
C SER A 82 3.90 12.00 -7.65
N GLY A 83 3.81 12.82 -8.70
CA GLY A 83 3.33 14.20 -8.58
C GLY A 83 4.26 15.11 -7.78
N GLY A 84 5.57 14.84 -7.78
CA GLY A 84 6.57 15.61 -7.02
C GLY A 84 6.85 15.06 -5.61
N SER A 85 6.15 14.00 -5.19
CA SER A 85 6.47 13.28 -3.95
C SER A 85 7.61 12.30 -4.15
N ASP A 86 8.39 12.03 -3.10
CA ASP A 86 9.35 10.92 -3.08
C ASP A 86 8.69 9.54 -2.91
N HIS A 87 7.37 9.49 -2.80
CA HIS A 87 6.55 8.27 -2.81
C HIS A 87 5.65 8.24 -4.06
N TYR A 88 5.34 7.03 -4.53
CA TYR A 88 4.25 6.81 -5.48
C TYR A 88 2.92 6.60 -4.73
N PRO A 89 1.82 7.24 -5.17
CA PRO A 89 0.50 6.98 -4.61
C PRO A 89 0.10 5.51 -4.77
N ILE A 90 -0.51 4.95 -3.72
CA ILE A 90 -1.15 3.65 -3.77
C ILE A 90 -2.67 3.81 -3.79
N VAL A 91 -3.35 2.94 -4.52
CA VAL A 91 -4.81 2.97 -4.67
C VAL A 91 -5.38 1.58 -4.44
N ALA A 92 -6.60 1.52 -3.92
CA ALA A 92 -7.39 0.31 -3.84
C ALA A 92 -8.86 0.61 -4.10
N GLU A 93 -9.53 -0.30 -4.79
CA GLU A 93 -10.98 -0.34 -4.94
C GLU A 93 -11.52 -1.40 -3.98
N LEU A 94 -12.27 -0.96 -2.96
CA LEU A 94 -12.82 -1.82 -1.91
C LEU A 94 -14.36 -1.84 -2.00
N VAL A 95 -14.94 -3.02 -1.81
CA VAL A 95 -16.40 -3.19 -1.73
C VAL A 95 -16.81 -3.75 -0.37
N PRO A 96 -17.93 -3.31 0.23
CA PRO A 96 -18.39 -3.86 1.49
C PRO A 96 -18.68 -5.36 1.41
N ALA A 97 -18.22 -6.11 2.40
CA ALA A 97 -18.55 -7.52 2.57
C ALA A 97 -20.00 -7.63 3.09
N GLY A 98 -20.87 -8.28 2.29
CA GLY A 98 -22.27 -8.52 2.67
C GLY A 98 -23.31 -7.62 2.02
N GLN A 99 -23.02 -6.98 0.88
CA GLN A 99 -24.10 -6.59 -0.05
C GLN A 99 -24.43 -7.78 -0.97
N PRO A 100 -25.72 -8.10 -1.19
CA PRO A 100 -26.14 -9.08 -2.20
C PRO A 100 -25.75 -8.63 -3.62
#